data_AF-A0A2H3D5D8-F1
#
_entry.id   AF-A0A2H3D5D8-F1
#
_cell.length_a   1.000
_cell.length_b   1.000
_cell.length_c   1.000
_cell.angle_alpha   90.00
_cell.angle_beta   90.00
_cell.angle_gamma   90.00
#
_symmetry.space_group_name_H-M   'P 1'
#
loop_
_entity.id
_entity.type
_entity.pdbx_description
1 polymer ?
#
loop_
_entity_poly.entity_id
_entity_poly.type
_entity_poly.pdbx_seq_one_letter_code
_entity_poly.pdbx_strand_id
1 'polypeptide(L)'
;VASWFTQVSPEAVHVIAEQMGKGDIVMAETDEEYQALTLMCKVKAVTSHVAGSSSSCSGMRNKIRGLTIDKGLSSFYITINPADMYNPTVKFL
;
A
#
# COMPACT_ATOMS: atom_id res chain seq x y z
N VAL A 1 1.13 2.80 24.78
CA VAL A 1 0.95 2.71 23.31
C VAL A 1 0.51 1.33 22.84
N ALA A 2 0.69 0.23 23.59
CA ALA A 2 0.20 -1.09 23.15
C ALA A 2 -1.30 -1.34 23.42
N SER A 3 -1.86 -0.75 24.49
CA SER A 3 -3.22 -1.06 24.99
C SER A 3 -4.38 -0.64 24.09
N TRP A 4 -4.18 0.27 23.13
CA TRP A 4 -5.23 0.67 22.19
C TRP A 4 -5.30 -0.26 20.96
N PHE A 5 -4.21 -0.97 20.63
CA PHE A 5 -4.24 -1.97 19.55
C PHE A 5 -5.18 -3.13 19.90
N THR A 6 -5.27 -3.46 21.18
CA THR A 6 -6.14 -4.53 21.70
C THR A 6 -7.60 -4.11 21.85
N GLN A 7 -7.94 -2.84 21.63
CA GLN A 7 -9.31 -2.33 21.75
C GLN A 7 -10.11 -2.46 20.45
N VAL A 8 -9.43 -2.65 19.32
CA VAL A 8 -10.10 -2.79 18.02
C VAL A 8 -10.60 -4.22 17.86
N SER A 9 -11.88 -4.37 17.53
CA SER A 9 -12.51 -5.69 17.31
C SER A 9 -11.93 -6.37 16.06
N PRO A 10 -11.58 -7.67 16.12
CA PRO A 10 -11.13 -8.44 14.96
C PRO A 10 -12.14 -8.42 13.80
N GLU A 11 -13.43 -8.37 14.14
CA GLU A 11 -14.55 -8.35 13.21
C GLU A 11 -14.55 -7.07 12.38
N ALA A 12 -14.36 -5.89 13.00
CA ALA A 12 -14.30 -4.62 12.27
C ALA A 12 -13.11 -4.56 11.30
N VAL A 13 -11.95 -5.10 11.71
CA VAL A 13 -10.78 -5.21 10.83
C VAL A 13 -11.06 -6.13 9.63
N HIS A 14 -11.79 -7.23 9.86
CA HIS A 14 -12.14 -8.18 8.80
C HIS A 14 -13.08 -7.54 7.77
N VAL A 15 -14.12 -6.84 8.21
CA VAL A 15 -15.07 -6.12 7.33
C VAL A 15 -14.34 -5.10 6.46
N ILE A 16 -13.50 -4.27 7.07
CA ILE A 16 -12.69 -3.26 6.36
C ILE A 16 -11.74 -3.92 5.35
N ALA A 17 -11.09 -5.03 5.73
CA ALA A 17 -10.19 -5.75 4.83
C ALA A 17 -10.93 -6.31 3.61
N GLU A 18 -12.15 -6.83 3.81
CA GLU A 18 -13.00 -7.32 2.72
C GLU A 18 -13.41 -6.21 1.76
N GLN A 19 -13.81 -5.05 2.28
CA GLN A 19 -14.16 -3.87 1.49
C GLN A 19 -12.96 -3.33 0.70
N MET A 20 -11.77 -3.25 1.33
CA MET A 20 -10.54 -2.86 0.63
C MET A 20 -10.17 -3.87 -0.48
N GLY A 21 -10.42 -5.16 -0.27
CA GLY A 21 -10.17 -6.20 -1.27
C GLY A 21 -11.09 -6.09 -2.51
N LYS A 22 -12.31 -5.58 -2.33
CA LYS A 22 -13.28 -5.33 -3.42
C LYS A 22 -12.97 -4.06 -4.23
N GLY A 23 -12.05 -3.22 -3.74
CA GLY A 23 -11.67 -1.96 -4.38
C GLY A 23 -12.63 -0.80 -4.07
N ASP A 24 -13.51 -0.95 -3.09
CA ASP A 24 -14.45 0.08 -2.67
C ASP A 24 -13.77 1.19 -1.85
N ILE A 25 -14.34 2.40 -1.91
CA ILE A 25 -13.93 3.51 -1.05
C ILE A 25 -14.40 3.17 0.37
N VAL A 26 -13.47 2.75 1.23
CA VAL A 26 -13.78 2.42 2.62
C VAL A 26 -14.07 3.70 3.40
N MET A 27 -15.33 3.89 3.75
CA MET A 27 -15.81 4.86 4.72
C MET A 27 -16.16 4.10 6.01
N ALA A 28 -15.72 4.60 7.17
CA ALA A 28 -16.18 4.03 8.43
C ALA A 28 -17.64 4.45 8.67
N GLU A 29 -18.51 3.48 8.85
CA GLU A 29 -19.91 3.69 9.22
C GLU A 29 -20.10 3.60 10.74
N THR A 30 -19.20 2.87 11.41
CA THR A 30 -19.23 2.67 12.87
C THR A 30 -17.98 3.23 13.56
N ASP A 31 -18.11 3.55 14.85
CA ASP A 31 -16.98 4.03 15.67
C ASP A 31 -15.83 2.99 15.75
N GLU A 32 -16.15 1.70 15.70
CA GLU A 32 -15.16 0.62 15.71
C GLU A 32 -14.37 0.55 14.39
N GLU A 33 -15.05 0.70 13.26
CA GLU A 33 -14.41 0.80 11.95
C GLU A 33 -13.54 2.06 11.85
N TYR A 34 -13.99 3.17 12.42
CA TYR A 34 -13.19 4.39 12.47
C TYR A 34 -11.88 4.18 13.25
N GLN A 35 -11.96 3.47 14.38
CA GLN A 35 -10.77 3.11 15.16
C GLN A 35 -9.86 2.15 14.38
N ALA A 36 -10.40 1.16 13.69
CA ALA A 36 -9.65 0.24 12.83
C ALA A 36 -8.96 0.96 11.66
N LEU A 37 -9.63 1.89 10.97
CA LEU A 37 -9.02 2.71 9.92
C LEU A 37 -7.91 3.60 10.49
N THR A 38 -8.14 4.21 11.65
CA THR A 38 -7.14 5.03 12.33
C THR A 38 -5.92 4.19 12.72
N LEU A 39 -6.13 2.96 13.17
CA LEU A 39 -5.10 1.97 13.46
C LEU A 39 -4.28 1.66 12.20
N MET A 40 -4.94 1.33 11.10
CA MET A 40 -4.29 1.04 9.81
C MET A 40 -3.47 2.23 9.31
N CYS A 41 -3.97 3.46 9.43
CA CYS A 41 -3.22 4.67 9.07
C CYS A 41 -1.93 4.83 9.91
N LYS A 42 -2.01 4.60 11.23
CA LYS A 42 -0.83 4.64 12.11
C LYS A 42 0.17 3.53 11.79
N VAL A 43 -0.30 2.30 11.54
CA VAL A 43 0.55 1.18 11.12
C VAL A 43 1.22 1.49 9.77
N LYS A 44 0.48 2.07 8.82
CA LYS A 44 1.02 2.50 7.52
C LYS A 44 2.11 3.56 7.67
N ALA A 45 1.93 4.50 8.61
CA ALA A 45 2.93 5.53 8.92
C ALA A 45 4.21 4.95 9.54
N VAL A 46 4.11 3.89 10.34
CA VAL A 46 5.30 3.21 10.88
C VAL A 46 5.98 2.37 9.81
N THR A 47 5.20 1.59 9.05
CA THR A 47 5.73 0.70 8.01
C THR A 47 6.39 1.44 6.86
N SER A 48 6.02 2.70 6.57
CA SER A 48 6.70 3.51 5.54
C SER A 48 8.18 3.77 5.83
N HIS A 49 8.61 3.64 7.09
CA HIS A 49 10.00 3.76 7.50
C HIS A 49 10.73 2.41 7.58
N VAL A 50 10.01 1.29 7.43
CA VAL A 50 10.61 -0.04 7.40
C VAL A 50 11.13 -0.32 6.00
N ALA A 51 12.45 -0.50 5.88
CA ALA A 51 13.09 -0.82 4.61
C ALA A 51 12.48 -2.10 3.99
N GLY A 52 12.15 -2.04 2.70
CA GLY A 52 11.54 -3.14 1.97
C GLY A 52 10.02 -3.24 2.10
N SER A 53 9.37 -2.45 2.96
CA SER A 53 7.91 -2.39 2.98
C SER A 53 7.35 -1.80 1.68
N SER A 54 6.11 -2.15 1.34
CA SER A 54 5.42 -1.64 0.14
C SER A 54 5.31 -0.11 0.12
N SER A 55 5.09 0.50 1.29
CA SER A 55 5.03 1.96 1.47
C SER A 55 6.41 2.60 1.33
N SER A 56 7.46 2.02 1.92
CA SER A 56 8.85 2.49 1.75
C SER A 56 9.30 2.42 0.30
N CYS A 57 9.03 1.30 -0.39
CA CYS A 57 9.36 1.12 -1.80
C CYS A 57 8.62 2.13 -2.70
N SER A 58 7.35 2.41 -2.41
CA SER A 58 6.57 3.42 -3.14
C SER A 58 7.11 4.84 -2.94
N GLY A 59 7.47 5.20 -1.71
CA GLY A 59 8.13 6.47 -1.42
C GLY A 59 9.47 6.62 -2.14
N MET A 60 10.26 5.56 -2.17
CA MET A 60 11.55 5.53 -2.88
C MET A 60 11.38 5.74 -4.39
N ARG A 61 10.43 5.04 -5.02
CA ARG A 61 10.11 5.23 -6.45
C ARG A 61 9.71 6.66 -6.75
N ASN A 62 8.88 7.27 -5.91
CA ASN A 62 8.49 8.67 -6.08
C ASN A 62 9.67 9.62 -5.93
N LYS A 63 10.59 9.36 -5.00
CA LYS A 63 11.83 10.14 -4.85
C LYS A 63 12.72 10.04 -6.08
N ILE A 64 12.92 8.84 -6.61
CA ILE A 64 13.67 8.62 -7.86
C ILE A 64 13.02 9.40 -9.00
N ARG A 65 11.70 9.30 -9.15
CA ARG A 65 10.96 10.06 -10.18
C ARG A 65 11.15 11.57 -10.01
N GLY A 66 11.07 12.08 -8.79
CA GLY A 66 11.32 13.49 -8.49
C GLY A 66 12.74 13.92 -8.87
N LEU A 67 13.75 13.10 -8.56
CA LEU A 67 15.15 13.35 -8.94
C LEU A 67 15.35 13.30 -10.46
N THR A 68 14.69 12.37 -11.16
CA THR A 68 14.72 12.29 -12.61
C THR A 68 14.17 13.58 -13.24
N ILE A 69 13.07 14.12 -12.72
CA ILE A 69 12.48 15.38 -13.17
C ILE A 69 13.42 16.55 -12.85
N ASP A 70 13.88 16.68 -11.60
CA ASP A 70 14.72 17.79 -11.15
C ASP A 70 16.05 17.87 -11.91
N LYS A 71 16.65 16.72 -12.20
CA LYS A 71 17.94 16.64 -12.92
C LYS A 71 17.79 16.57 -14.44
N GLY A 72 16.57 16.62 -14.96
CA GLY A 72 16.31 16.51 -16.40
C GLY A 72 16.80 15.18 -17.00
N LEU A 73 16.88 14.13 -16.19
CA LEU A 73 17.29 12.80 -16.66
C LEU A 73 16.21 12.26 -17.59
N SER A 74 16.62 11.71 -18.74
CA SER A 74 15.68 11.06 -19.66
C SER A 74 15.09 9.82 -18.99
N SER A 75 13.79 9.87 -18.68
CA SER A 75 13.04 8.70 -18.23
C SER A 75 12.66 7.85 -19.44
N PHE A 76 13.33 6.72 -19.63
CA PHE A 76 12.95 5.73 -20.64
C PHE A 76 11.87 4.82 -20.05
N TYR A 77 10.61 5.01 -20.46
CA TYR A 77 9.51 4.13 -20.06
C TYR A 77 9.40 2.99 -21.05
N ILE A 78 9.78 1.78 -20.64
CA ILE A 78 9.47 0.56 -21.38
C ILE A 78 8.18 0.01 -20.79
N THR A 79 7.06 0.21 -21.50
CA THR A 79 5.85 -0.54 -21.22
C THR A 79 6.04 -1.94 -21.80
N ILE A 80 6.47 -2.88 -20.96
CA ILE A 80 6.36 -4.29 -21.29
C ILE A 80 4.89 -4.63 -21.07
N ASN A 81 4.13 -4.80 -22.15
CA ASN A 81 2.83 -5.44 -22.12
C ASN A 81 3.05 -6.91 -22.49
N PRO A 82 3.45 -7.79 -21.54
CA PRO A 82 3.60 -9.19 -21.86
C PRO A 82 2.21 -9.72 -22.23
N ALA A 83 2.03 -10.19 -23.46
CA ALA A 83 0.81 -10.90 -23.83
C ALA A 83 0.64 -12.10 -22.89
N ASP A 84 -0.49 -12.10 -22.19
CA ASP A 84 -0.63 -12.49 -20.79
C ASP A 84 -0.82 -13.99 -20.52
N MET A 85 -0.17 -14.90 -21.24
CA MET A 85 -0.37 -16.34 -20.95
C MET A 85 0.80 -17.31 -21.13
N TYR A 86 1.88 -16.97 -21.85
CA TYR A 86 2.94 -17.95 -22.15
C TYR A 86 4.37 -17.41 -22.11
N ASN A 87 4.64 -16.26 -21.47
CA ASN A 87 6.01 -15.76 -21.39
C ASN A 87 6.74 -16.36 -20.16
N PRO A 88 7.75 -17.23 -20.34
CA PRO A 88 8.47 -17.88 -19.25
C PRO A 88 9.26 -16.90 -18.36
N THR A 89 9.45 -15.66 -18.79
CA THR A 89 10.14 -14.62 -18.02
C THR A 89 9.32 -14.15 -16.82
N VAL A 90 7.99 -14.24 -16.89
CA VAL A 90 7.07 -13.74 -15.84
C VAL A 90 6.78 -14.79 -14.76
N LYS A 91 7.24 -16.04 -14.93
CA LYS A 91 7.01 -17.13 -13.97
C LYS A 91 8.03 -17.16 -12.82
N PHE A 92 9.14 -16.43 -12.95
CA PHE A 92 10.28 -16.47 -12.02
C PHE A 92 10.66 -15.09 -11.45
N LEU A 93 9.89 -14.05 -11.76
CA LEU A 93 10.01 -12.73 -11.12
C LEU A 93 8.99 -12.59 -9.98
#